data_AF-A0A2W1BUR5-F1
#
_entry.id   AF-A0A2W1BUR5-F1
#
_cell.length_a   1.000
_cell.length_b   1.000
_cell.length_c   1.000
_cell.angle_alpha   90.00
_cell.angle_beta   90.00
_cell.angle_gamma   90.00
#
_symmetry.space_group_name_H-M   'P 1'
#
loop_
_entity.id
_entity.type
_entity.pdbx_description
1 polymer ?
#
loop_
_entity_poly.entity_id
_entity_poly.type
_entity_poly.pdbx_seq_one_letter_code
_entity_poly.pdbx_strand_id
1 'polypeptide(L)'
;MSVIRSPPVTCNDGNRDSIEIASGVQKAGGSHPDLRKLAEFSLDRDSPNKITVRPKRKETDDNLVAKFENFQTKIESMILGMARTQSENLSKIAKDVSSIKDQINQIKITTDHLSVEQDKLKLELVNLSDFKTNIEQKVDILDTDLKTIKSTIQTIPQFQQSFTYEEFISETQERAQREKNIIILGITELQSTIPEVRREHDTNEVNKILKKALPESAVPVKTIRLVESLITELKDNEYQNLEHLLRVAVKKNKTLKTKIQNPPQSDWINKEITAAIRRKNQLWSIHKNNTHDENLKRDFLTVKNEVTSQIQNTKSRYYHKAFNSCKVPV
;
A
#
# COMPACT_ATOMS: atom_id res chain seq x y z
N MET A 1 -26.43 21.52 1.52
CA MET A 1 -27.39 20.43 1.21
C MET A 1 -27.30 20.15 -0.27
N SER A 2 -26.47 19.18 -0.65
CA SER A 2 -26.19 18.89 -2.06
C SER A 2 -26.62 17.46 -2.33
N VAL A 3 -27.72 17.32 -3.08
CA VAL A 3 -28.30 16.04 -3.46
C VAL A 3 -27.48 15.46 -4.61
N ILE A 4 -26.70 14.42 -4.32
CA ILE A 4 -26.01 13.63 -5.34
C ILE A 4 -27.02 12.64 -5.90
N ARG A 5 -27.46 12.89 -7.14
CA ARG A 5 -28.28 11.95 -7.91
C ARG A 5 -27.38 10.87 -8.49
N SER A 6 -27.66 9.61 -8.14
CA SER A 6 -27.07 8.44 -8.77
C SER A 6 -27.51 8.31 -10.23
N PRO A 7 -26.64 7.85 -11.14
CA PRO A 7 -27.01 7.59 -12.53
C PRO A 7 -27.79 6.26 -12.65
N PRO A 8 -28.57 6.08 -13.73
CA PRO A 8 -29.39 4.89 -13.93
C PRO A 8 -28.53 3.69 -14.31
N VAL A 9 -28.88 2.54 -13.73
CA VAL A 9 -28.37 1.22 -14.10
C VAL A 9 -28.85 0.91 -15.51
N THR A 10 -27.92 0.83 -16.45
CA THR A 10 -28.19 0.29 -17.79
C THR A 10 -27.94 -1.22 -17.73
N CYS A 11 -29.01 -1.99 -17.94
CA CYS A 11 -28.91 -3.43 -18.17
C CYS A 11 -28.23 -3.64 -19.53
N ASN A 12 -27.05 -4.23 -19.52
CA ASN A 12 -26.34 -4.63 -20.71
C ASN A 12 -26.92 -5.97 -21.17
N ASP A 13 -27.84 -5.92 -22.15
CA ASP A 13 -28.24 -7.08 -22.93
C ASP A 13 -27.09 -7.43 -23.89
N GLY A 14 -26.34 -8.47 -23.54
CA GLY A 14 -25.19 -8.95 -24.31
C GLY A 14 -25.30 -10.44 -24.62
N ASN A 15 -25.47 -10.72 -25.91
CA ASN A 15 -25.14 -11.96 -26.62
C ASN A 15 -25.82 -13.26 -26.17
N ARG A 16 -26.97 -13.55 -26.78
CA ARG A 16 -27.35 -14.91 -27.14
C ARG A 16 -26.91 -15.18 -28.58
N ASP A 17 -25.79 -15.88 -28.72
CA ASP A 17 -25.42 -16.50 -29.98
C ASP A 17 -26.52 -17.49 -30.39
N SER A 18 -27.08 -17.23 -31.56
CA SER A 18 -28.08 -18.04 -32.21
C SER A 18 -27.41 -19.30 -32.74
N ILE A 19 -27.62 -20.42 -32.08
CA ILE A 19 -27.33 -21.73 -32.67
C ILE A 19 -28.50 -22.04 -33.61
N GLU A 20 -28.26 -21.89 -34.90
CA GLU A 20 -29.09 -22.46 -35.97
C GLU A 20 -29.18 -23.98 -35.79
N ILE A 21 -30.30 -24.45 -35.25
CA ILE A 21 -30.68 -25.85 -35.39
C ILE A 21 -31.35 -25.97 -36.77
N ALA A 22 -30.57 -26.43 -37.74
CA ALA A 22 -31.06 -26.88 -39.04
C ALA A 22 -32.07 -28.03 -38.83
N SER A 23 -33.35 -27.69 -38.76
CA SER A 23 -34.44 -28.65 -38.82
C SER A 23 -34.61 -29.11 -40.27
N GLY A 24 -34.00 -30.24 -40.59
CA GLY A 24 -34.27 -30.98 -41.82
C GLY A 24 -35.71 -31.48 -41.83
N VAL A 25 -36.63 -30.65 -42.30
CA VAL A 25 -37.99 -31.06 -42.64
C VAL A 25 -37.91 -31.93 -43.89
N GLN A 26 -37.87 -33.25 -43.70
CA GLN A 26 -38.18 -34.19 -44.79
C GLN A 26 -39.66 -34.05 -45.13
N LYS A 27 -39.94 -33.31 -46.21
CA LYS A 27 -41.23 -33.33 -46.90
C LYS A 27 -41.47 -34.74 -47.45
N ALA A 28 -42.23 -35.55 -46.72
CA ALA A 28 -42.86 -36.73 -47.29
C ALA A 28 -43.95 -36.26 -48.28
N GLY A 29 -43.58 -36.16 -49.56
CA GLY A 29 -44.52 -35.93 -50.66
C GLY A 29 -45.41 -37.14 -50.85
N GLY A 30 -46.56 -37.15 -50.16
CA GLY A 30 -47.65 -38.07 -50.44
C GLY A 30 -48.31 -37.72 -51.76
N SER A 31 -47.81 -38.29 -52.85
CA SER A 31 -48.47 -38.34 -54.15
C SER A 31 -49.84 -39.00 -54.00
N HIS A 32 -50.91 -38.22 -53.95
CA HIS A 32 -52.26 -38.73 -54.16
C HIS A 32 -52.32 -39.34 -55.57
N PRO A 33 -52.87 -40.56 -55.76
CA PRO A 33 -53.13 -41.08 -57.09
C PRO A 33 -54.19 -40.21 -57.76
N ASP A 34 -53.85 -39.63 -58.91
CA ASP A 34 -54.76 -38.86 -59.74
C ASP A 34 -55.80 -39.81 -60.38
N LEU A 35 -57.01 -39.81 -59.80
CA LEU A 35 -58.13 -40.65 -60.23
C LEU A 35 -58.78 -40.18 -61.55
N ARG A 36 -58.26 -39.11 -62.19
CA ARG A 36 -58.78 -38.63 -63.48
C ARG A 36 -58.39 -39.51 -64.67
N LYS A 37 -57.46 -40.46 -64.49
CA LYS A 37 -57.07 -41.43 -65.54
C LYS A 37 -57.94 -42.69 -65.60
N LEU A 38 -58.98 -42.81 -64.77
CA LEU A 38 -59.94 -43.92 -64.83
C LEU A 38 -61.09 -43.70 -65.83
N ALA A 39 -61.17 -42.54 -66.49
CA ALA A 39 -62.26 -42.20 -67.40
C ALA A 39 -62.00 -42.49 -68.89
N GLU A 40 -60.80 -42.95 -69.28
CA GLU A 40 -60.42 -43.12 -70.70
C GLU A 40 -60.47 -44.56 -71.24
N PHE A 41 -61.02 -45.51 -70.48
CA PHE A 41 -61.21 -46.90 -70.92
C PHE A 41 -62.66 -47.36 -70.81
N SER A 42 -63.59 -46.76 -71.57
CA SER A 42 -64.83 -47.45 -71.97
C SER A 42 -65.65 -46.66 -73.00
N LEU A 43 -65.18 -46.67 -74.24
CA LEU A 43 -66.05 -46.60 -75.41
C LEU A 43 -65.52 -47.62 -76.43
N ASP A 44 -65.84 -48.89 -76.19
CA ASP A 44 -65.87 -49.89 -77.25
C ASP A 44 -67.16 -50.70 -77.06
N ARG A 45 -68.24 -50.14 -77.60
CA ARG A 45 -69.50 -50.83 -77.84
C ARG A 45 -69.29 -51.67 -79.10
N ASP A 46 -69.05 -52.97 -78.91
CA ASP A 46 -69.50 -54.08 -79.76
C ASP A 46 -68.66 -55.34 -79.50
N SER A 47 -68.79 -55.88 -78.29
CA SER A 47 -68.35 -57.25 -78.01
C SER A 47 -69.33 -57.89 -77.02
N PRO A 48 -69.99 -59.00 -77.38
CA PRO A 48 -70.93 -59.66 -76.49
C PRO A 48 -70.19 -60.15 -75.25
N ASN A 49 -70.63 -59.62 -74.10
CA ASN A 49 -70.29 -60.01 -72.74
C ASN A 49 -69.92 -61.49 -72.61
N LYS A 50 -68.63 -61.80 -72.74
CA LYS A 50 -68.06 -63.05 -72.25
C LYS A 50 -67.60 -62.76 -70.83
N ILE A 51 -68.55 -62.84 -69.90
CA ILE A 51 -68.23 -62.98 -68.47
C ILE A 51 -67.51 -64.32 -68.34
N THR A 52 -66.19 -64.31 -68.52
CA THR A 52 -65.36 -65.40 -68.02
C THR A 52 -65.42 -65.30 -66.50
N VAL A 53 -66.37 -66.00 -65.90
CA VAL A 53 -66.24 -66.44 -64.51
C VAL A 53 -64.94 -67.22 -64.47
N ARG A 54 -63.84 -66.56 -64.05
CA ARG A 54 -62.61 -67.28 -63.76
C ARG A 54 -63.02 -68.37 -62.78
N PRO A 55 -62.78 -69.66 -63.07
CA PRO A 55 -63.02 -70.69 -62.08
C PRO A 55 -62.24 -70.27 -60.85
N LYS A 56 -62.93 -70.12 -59.70
CA LYS A 56 -62.25 -70.10 -58.40
C LYS A 56 -61.46 -71.40 -58.38
N ARG A 57 -60.18 -71.35 -58.77
CA ARG A 57 -59.24 -72.42 -58.50
C ARG A 57 -59.35 -72.59 -56.99
N LYS A 58 -59.89 -73.73 -56.54
CA LYS A 58 -59.76 -74.13 -55.15
C LYS A 58 -58.25 -74.14 -54.92
N GLU A 59 -57.75 -73.14 -54.19
CA GLU A 59 -56.38 -73.22 -53.68
C GLU A 59 -56.34 -74.52 -52.87
N THR A 60 -55.37 -75.38 -53.19
CA THR A 60 -55.13 -76.59 -52.42
C THR A 60 -54.81 -76.18 -50.99
N ASP A 61 -55.30 -76.93 -50.00
CA ASP A 61 -55.12 -76.59 -48.58
C ASP A 61 -53.63 -76.36 -48.22
N ASP A 62 -52.71 -77.10 -48.87
CA ASP A 62 -51.26 -76.92 -48.74
C ASP A 62 -50.77 -75.51 -49.12
N ASN A 63 -51.40 -74.85 -50.09
CA ASN A 63 -51.04 -73.48 -50.50
C ASN A 63 -51.55 -72.44 -49.50
N LEU A 64 -52.72 -72.68 -48.88
CA LEU A 64 -53.24 -71.84 -47.80
C LEU A 64 -52.36 -71.96 -46.55
N VAL A 65 -51.92 -73.17 -46.20
CA VAL A 65 -50.97 -73.42 -45.10
C VAL A 65 -49.66 -72.69 -45.36
N ALA A 66 -49.06 -72.85 -46.55
CA ALA A 66 -47.80 -72.17 -46.89
C ALA A 66 -47.91 -70.63 -46.86
N LYS A 67 -49.04 -70.07 -47.31
CA LYS A 67 -49.31 -68.62 -47.21
C LYS A 67 -49.48 -68.15 -45.77
N PHE A 68 -50.13 -68.96 -44.93
CA PHE A 68 -50.30 -68.67 -43.51
C PHE A 68 -48.97 -68.74 -42.77
N GLU A 69 -48.16 -69.76 -43.01
CA GLU A 69 -46.81 -69.89 -42.45
C GLU A 69 -45.92 -68.71 -42.87
N ASN A 70 -45.93 -68.32 -44.15
CA ASN A 70 -45.19 -67.16 -44.62
C ASN A 70 -45.68 -65.85 -43.97
N PHE A 71 -47.00 -65.69 -43.82
CA PHE A 71 -47.58 -64.55 -43.12
C PHE A 71 -47.17 -64.53 -41.64
N GLN A 72 -47.20 -65.68 -40.96
CA GLN A 72 -46.75 -65.82 -39.59
C GLN A 72 -45.26 -65.46 -39.46
N THR A 73 -44.40 -66.00 -40.32
CA THR A 73 -42.97 -65.66 -40.35
C THR A 73 -42.75 -64.16 -40.59
N LYS A 74 -43.55 -63.54 -41.46
CA LYS A 74 -43.48 -62.10 -41.73
C LYS A 74 -43.90 -61.25 -40.53
N ILE A 75 -44.94 -61.67 -39.79
CA ILE A 75 -45.36 -61.03 -38.54
C ILE A 75 -44.26 -61.17 -37.48
N GLU A 76 -43.75 -62.38 -37.27
CA GLU A 76 -42.69 -62.64 -36.30
C GLU A 76 -41.44 -61.81 -36.61
N SER A 77 -41.02 -61.78 -37.88
CA SER A 77 -39.93 -60.93 -38.35
C SER A 77 -40.19 -59.44 -38.08
N MET A 78 -41.40 -58.96 -38.32
CA MET A 78 -41.77 -57.55 -38.08
C MET A 78 -41.74 -57.23 -36.59
N ILE A 79 -42.31 -58.09 -35.74
CA ILE A 79 -42.32 -57.92 -34.28
C ILE A 79 -40.89 -57.95 -33.73
N LEU A 80 -40.06 -58.88 -34.17
CA LEU A 80 -38.65 -58.96 -33.78
C LEU A 80 -37.86 -57.73 -34.24
N GLY A 81 -38.10 -57.25 -35.46
CA GLY A 81 -37.52 -56.01 -35.98
C GLY A 81 -37.91 -54.80 -35.12
N MET A 82 -39.20 -54.66 -34.81
CA MET A 82 -39.70 -53.60 -33.93
C MET A 82 -39.09 -53.69 -32.52
N ALA A 83 -39.01 -54.89 -31.93
CA ALA A 83 -38.43 -55.11 -30.62
C ALA A 83 -36.93 -54.74 -30.58
N ARG A 84 -36.17 -55.09 -31.63
CA ARG A 84 -34.75 -54.69 -31.77
C ARG A 84 -34.61 -53.18 -31.86
N THR A 85 -35.34 -52.53 -32.77
CA THR A 85 -35.30 -51.06 -32.92
C THR A 85 -35.71 -50.35 -31.64
N GLN A 86 -36.72 -50.84 -30.93
CA GLN A 86 -37.12 -50.29 -29.63
C GLN A 86 -36.02 -50.47 -28.58
N SER A 87 -35.37 -51.63 -28.52
CA SER A 87 -34.28 -51.89 -27.60
C SER A 87 -33.07 -50.98 -27.86
N GLU A 88 -32.69 -50.80 -29.13
CA GLU A 88 -31.61 -49.90 -29.54
C GLU A 88 -31.94 -48.43 -29.17
N ASN A 89 -33.17 -47.99 -29.44
CA ASN A 89 -33.62 -46.65 -29.08
C ASN A 89 -33.60 -46.45 -27.55
N LEU A 90 -34.08 -47.42 -26.78
CA LEU A 90 -34.06 -47.37 -25.32
C LEU A 90 -32.63 -47.35 -24.77
N SER A 91 -31.72 -48.14 -25.36
CA SER A 91 -30.30 -48.13 -24.99
C SER A 91 -29.66 -46.76 -25.25
N LYS A 92 -29.98 -46.14 -26.39
CA LYS A 92 -29.49 -44.81 -26.74
C LYS A 92 -30.02 -43.74 -25.78
N ILE A 93 -31.32 -43.77 -25.48
CA ILE A 93 -31.94 -42.88 -24.47
C ILE A 93 -31.27 -43.07 -23.10
N ALA A 94 -31.03 -44.31 -22.67
CA ALA A 94 -30.37 -44.57 -21.39
C ALA A 94 -28.96 -43.98 -21.33
N LYS A 95 -28.19 -44.09 -22.42
CA LYS A 95 -26.86 -43.48 -22.53
C LYS A 95 -26.93 -41.96 -22.49
N ASP A 96 -27.87 -41.35 -23.22
CA ASP A 96 -28.05 -39.90 -23.25
C ASP A 96 -28.47 -39.36 -21.87
N VAL A 97 -29.39 -40.05 -21.18
CA VAL A 97 -29.82 -39.72 -19.81
C VAL A 97 -28.64 -39.81 -18.83
N SER A 98 -27.78 -40.83 -18.96
CA SER A 98 -26.57 -40.93 -18.15
C SER A 98 -25.61 -39.76 -18.40
N SER A 99 -25.38 -39.41 -19.66
CA SER A 99 -24.53 -38.27 -20.03
C SER A 99 -25.08 -36.94 -19.49
N ILE A 100 -26.41 -36.72 -19.59
CA ILE A 100 -27.07 -35.53 -19.05
C ILE A 100 -26.89 -35.45 -17.53
N LYS A 101 -27.04 -36.59 -16.84
CA LYS A 101 -26.83 -36.66 -15.38
C LYS A 101 -25.42 -36.26 -14.99
N ASP A 102 -24.42 -36.73 -15.72
CA ASP A 102 -23.02 -36.38 -15.46
C ASP A 102 -22.75 -34.89 -15.70
N GLN A 103 -23.30 -34.32 -16.79
CA GLN A 103 -23.22 -32.88 -17.05
C GLN A 103 -23.90 -32.05 -15.95
N ILE A 104 -25.08 -32.46 -15.48
CA ILE A 104 -25.78 -31.80 -14.37
C ILE A 104 -24.93 -31.84 -13.09
N ASN A 105 -24.27 -32.96 -12.79
CA ASN A 105 -23.39 -33.06 -11.64
C ASN A 105 -22.18 -32.12 -11.76
N GLN A 106 -21.58 -31.98 -12.95
CA GLN A 106 -20.48 -31.04 -13.18
C GLN A 106 -20.93 -29.58 -13.05
N ILE A 107 -22.11 -29.24 -13.58
CA ILE A 107 -22.71 -27.91 -13.42
C ILE A 107 -22.95 -27.62 -11.94
N LYS A 108 -23.46 -28.60 -11.19
CA LYS A 108 -23.68 -28.45 -9.74
C LYS A 108 -22.37 -28.14 -9.00
N ILE A 109 -21.31 -28.94 -9.22
CA ILE A 109 -20.00 -28.73 -8.59
C ILE A 109 -19.45 -27.34 -8.92
N THR A 110 -19.55 -26.93 -10.19
CA THR A 110 -19.09 -25.61 -10.64
C THR A 110 -19.89 -24.47 -10.01
N THR A 111 -21.21 -24.66 -9.88
CA THR A 111 -22.12 -23.68 -9.24
C THR A 111 -21.82 -23.54 -7.75
N ASP A 112 -21.59 -24.66 -7.05
CA ASP A 112 -21.23 -24.66 -5.63
C ASP A 112 -19.89 -23.93 -5.42
N HIS A 113 -18.89 -24.19 -6.27
CA HIS A 113 -17.61 -23.49 -6.25
C HIS A 113 -17.78 -21.97 -6.49
N LEU A 114 -18.56 -21.57 -7.49
CA LEU A 114 -18.85 -20.16 -7.77
C LEU A 114 -19.55 -19.47 -6.60
N SER A 115 -20.45 -20.17 -5.89
CA SER A 115 -21.10 -19.64 -4.69
C SER A 115 -20.08 -19.34 -3.59
N VAL A 116 -19.11 -20.23 -3.38
CA VAL A 116 -18.04 -20.02 -2.38
C VAL A 116 -17.17 -18.81 -2.74
N GLU A 117 -16.76 -18.68 -4.01
CA GLU A 117 -15.98 -17.52 -4.46
C GLU A 117 -16.78 -16.21 -4.37
N GLN A 118 -18.08 -16.26 -4.64
CA GLN A 118 -18.96 -15.09 -4.46
C GLN A 118 -19.00 -14.63 -2.99
N ASP A 119 -19.09 -15.55 -2.05
CA ASP A 119 -19.11 -15.21 -0.63
C ASP A 119 -17.76 -14.70 -0.13
N LYS A 120 -16.66 -15.22 -0.66
CA LYS A 120 -15.31 -14.70 -0.43
C LYS A 120 -15.17 -13.25 -0.93
N LEU A 121 -15.63 -12.96 -2.15
CA LEU A 121 -15.62 -11.60 -2.70
C LEU A 121 -16.47 -10.63 -1.88
N LYS A 122 -17.64 -11.06 -1.38
CA LYS A 122 -18.45 -10.23 -0.47
C LYS A 122 -17.68 -9.89 0.81
N LEU A 123 -16.98 -10.86 1.40
CA LEU A 123 -16.18 -10.66 2.60
C LEU A 123 -15.03 -9.66 2.36
N GLU A 124 -14.31 -9.81 1.24
CA GLU A 124 -13.25 -8.86 0.86
C GLU A 124 -13.79 -7.44 0.65
N LEU A 125 -14.99 -7.31 0.07
CA LEU A 125 -15.64 -6.01 -0.15
C LEU A 125 -16.03 -5.33 1.17
N VAL A 126 -16.53 -6.10 2.15
CA VAL A 126 -16.80 -5.60 3.51
C VAL A 126 -15.51 -5.10 4.16
N ASN A 127 -14.44 -5.90 4.12
CA ASN A 127 -13.14 -5.50 4.67
C ASN A 127 -12.59 -4.21 4.03
N LEU A 128 -12.75 -4.06 2.71
CA LEU A 128 -12.33 -2.85 1.99
C LEU A 128 -13.16 -1.63 2.39
N SER A 129 -14.46 -1.81 2.60
CA SER A 129 -15.36 -0.75 3.10
C SER A 129 -14.96 -0.29 4.51
N ASP A 130 -14.65 -1.22 5.41
CA ASP A 130 -14.20 -0.90 6.76
C ASP A 130 -12.85 -0.16 6.74
N PHE A 131 -11.91 -0.63 5.91
CA PHE A 131 -10.62 0.02 5.72
C PHE A 131 -10.77 1.44 5.16
N LYS A 132 -11.65 1.64 4.17
CA LYS A 132 -11.97 2.96 3.63
C LYS A 132 -12.50 3.90 4.72
N THR A 133 -13.46 3.43 5.52
CA THR A 133 -14.04 4.20 6.63
C THR A 133 -12.98 4.59 7.66
N ASN A 134 -12.04 3.69 7.98
CA ASN A 134 -10.92 3.99 8.87
C ASN A 134 -9.97 5.08 8.33
N ILE A 135 -9.69 5.05 7.02
CA ILE A 135 -8.87 6.07 6.37
C ILE A 135 -9.57 7.42 6.40
N GLU A 136 -10.86 7.47 6.05
CA GLU A 136 -11.65 8.70 6.08
C GLU A 136 -11.63 9.34 7.48
N GLN A 137 -11.84 8.55 8.53
CA GLN A 137 -11.72 9.01 9.92
C GLN A 137 -10.33 9.57 10.26
N LYS A 138 -9.25 8.93 9.81
CA LYS A 138 -7.88 9.42 10.03
C LYS A 138 -7.62 10.74 9.30
N VAL A 139 -8.16 10.89 8.09
CA VAL A 139 -8.04 12.13 7.32
C VAL A 139 -8.79 13.26 8.03
N ASP A 140 -10.00 13.01 8.54
CA ASP A 140 -10.78 14.00 9.29
C ASP A 140 -10.07 14.47 10.57
N ILE A 141 -9.42 13.53 11.28
CA ILE A 141 -8.60 13.86 12.47
C ILE A 141 -7.43 14.75 12.07
N LEU A 142 -6.70 14.40 10.99
CA LEU A 142 -5.58 15.21 10.52
C LEU A 142 -6.00 16.62 10.05
N ASP A 143 -7.16 16.75 9.39
CA ASP A 143 -7.70 18.05 9.00
C ASP A 143 -8.07 18.90 10.23
N THR A 144 -8.59 18.27 11.29
CA THR A 144 -8.89 18.93 12.56
C THR A 144 -7.62 19.39 13.28
N ASP A 145 -6.57 18.56 13.30
CA ASP A 145 -5.26 18.91 13.86
C ASP A 145 -4.63 20.08 13.10
N LEU A 146 -4.70 20.06 11.76
CA LEU A 146 -4.21 21.16 10.91
C LEU A 146 -4.93 22.48 11.18
N LYS A 147 -6.26 22.45 11.31
CA LYS A 147 -7.05 23.63 11.70
C LYS A 147 -6.64 24.16 13.06
N THR A 148 -6.40 23.28 14.04
CA THR A 148 -5.98 23.64 15.40
C THR A 148 -4.58 24.27 15.41
N ILE A 149 -3.63 23.73 14.64
CA ILE A 149 -2.29 24.31 14.51
C ILE A 149 -2.38 25.70 13.87
N LYS A 150 -3.18 25.83 12.80
CA LYS A 150 -3.35 27.11 12.08
C LYS A 150 -3.95 28.19 12.98
N SER A 151 -4.96 27.87 13.78
CA SER A 151 -5.54 28.82 14.74
C SER A 151 -4.54 29.19 15.85
N THR A 152 -3.79 28.21 16.37
CA THR A 152 -2.77 28.44 17.41
C THR A 152 -1.69 29.42 16.92
N ILE A 153 -1.21 29.26 15.68
CA ILE A 153 -0.21 30.15 15.08
C ILE A 153 -0.76 31.59 14.93
N GLN A 154 -2.05 31.75 14.60
CA GLN A 154 -2.66 33.07 14.46
C GLN A 154 -2.89 33.79 15.79
N THR A 155 -3.00 33.06 16.91
CA THR A 155 -3.19 33.64 18.25
C THR A 155 -1.91 33.99 19.00
N ILE A 156 -0.73 33.72 18.43
CA ILE A 156 0.53 34.19 19.04
C ILE A 156 0.59 35.72 18.81
N PRO A 157 0.57 36.55 19.86
CA PRO A 157 0.76 37.98 19.70
C PRO A 157 2.09 38.20 19.00
N GLN A 158 2.14 39.12 18.03
CA GLN A 158 3.37 39.60 17.39
C GLN A 158 4.28 40.28 18.43
N PHE A 159 4.85 39.51 19.34
CA PHE A 159 6.01 39.92 20.11
C PHE A 159 7.23 39.47 19.31
N GLN A 160 7.78 40.47 18.63
CA GLN A 160 9.15 40.57 18.14
C GLN A 160 10.09 39.46 18.63
N GLN A 161 10.57 38.64 17.70
CA GLN A 161 11.99 38.48 17.43
C GLN A 161 12.13 37.58 16.22
N SER A 162 12.21 38.21 15.06
CA SER A 162 12.87 37.64 13.90
C SER A 162 14.37 37.50 14.22
N PHE A 163 14.74 36.58 15.12
CA PHE A 163 16.01 35.88 14.93
C PHE A 163 15.79 35.00 13.71
N THR A 164 15.97 35.61 12.54
CA THR A 164 15.91 34.88 11.28
C THR A 164 16.93 33.76 11.38
N TYR A 165 16.56 32.55 10.96
CA TYR A 165 17.49 31.42 10.95
C TYR A 165 18.80 31.78 10.24
N GLU A 166 18.76 32.71 9.29
CA GLU A 166 19.91 33.34 8.64
C GLU A 166 20.90 34.00 9.61
N GLU A 167 20.44 34.70 10.64
CA GLU A 167 21.31 35.34 11.64
C GLU A 167 22.02 34.29 12.49
N PHE A 168 21.31 33.23 12.88
CA PHE A 168 21.90 32.10 13.61
C PHE A 168 22.90 31.31 12.74
N ILE A 169 22.58 31.07 11.47
CA ILE A 169 23.46 30.40 10.51
C ILE A 169 24.73 31.23 10.30
N SER A 170 24.56 32.55 10.07
CA SER A 170 25.68 33.49 9.86
C SER A 170 26.59 33.55 11.08
N GLU A 171 26.01 33.67 12.29
CA GLU A 171 26.79 33.68 13.53
C GLU A 171 27.56 32.36 13.73
N THR A 172 26.92 31.23 13.44
CA THR A 172 27.54 29.90 13.59
C THR A 172 28.72 29.72 12.63
N GLN A 173 28.57 30.15 11.37
CA GLN A 173 29.66 30.13 10.39
C GLN A 173 30.80 31.06 10.80
N GLU A 174 30.49 32.26 11.30
CA GLU A 174 31.50 33.20 11.76
C GLU A 174 32.30 32.64 12.96
N ARG A 175 31.64 31.98 13.92
CA ARG A 175 32.30 31.30 15.04
C ARG A 175 33.22 30.18 14.58
N ALA A 176 32.79 29.35 13.63
CA ALA A 176 33.59 28.28 13.04
C ALA A 176 34.80 28.80 12.23
N GLN A 177 34.75 30.07 11.79
CA GLN A 177 35.90 30.71 11.17
C GLN A 177 36.83 31.34 12.21
N ARG A 178 36.28 31.94 13.28
CA ARG A 178 37.05 32.52 14.39
C ARG A 178 37.78 31.48 15.24
N GLU A 179 37.27 30.27 15.39
CA GLU A 179 37.95 29.20 16.14
C GLU A 179 39.31 28.78 15.54
N LYS A 180 39.51 29.06 14.24
CA LYS A 180 40.77 28.79 13.55
C LYS A 180 41.81 29.90 13.78
N ASN A 181 41.40 31.03 14.34
CA ASN A 181 42.29 32.15 14.63
C ASN A 181 42.97 31.92 15.97
N ILE A 182 44.30 32.04 15.98
CA ILE A 182 45.12 31.87 17.18
C ILE A 182 45.73 33.22 17.54
N ILE A 183 45.65 33.61 18.82
CA ILE A 183 46.30 34.81 19.35
C ILE A 183 47.58 34.38 20.05
N ILE A 184 48.71 34.89 19.59
CA ILE A 184 50.02 34.63 20.19
C ILE A 184 50.50 35.93 20.83
N LEU A 185 50.81 35.87 22.12
CA LEU A 185 51.27 37.00 22.92
C LEU A 185 52.76 36.86 23.23
N GLY A 186 53.45 37.98 23.48
CA GLY A 186 54.85 37.98 23.88
C GLY A 186 55.87 37.83 22.76
N ILE A 187 55.50 38.13 21.51
CA ILE A 187 56.45 38.19 20.39
C ILE A 187 57.22 39.52 20.47
N THR A 188 58.55 39.46 20.42
CA THR A 188 59.42 40.65 20.46
C THR A 188 59.20 41.52 19.24
N GLU A 189 59.05 42.82 19.44
CA GLU A 189 58.83 43.76 18.35
C GLU A 189 60.13 44.15 17.63
N LEU A 190 60.14 44.01 16.30
CA LEU A 190 61.18 44.58 15.45
C LEU A 190 60.91 46.08 15.16
N GLN A 191 61.82 46.93 15.60
CA GLN A 191 61.79 48.40 15.41
C GLN A 191 62.26 48.82 14.01
N SER A 192 61.70 48.21 12.96
CA SER A 192 61.95 48.60 11.57
C SER A 192 60.92 49.63 11.10
N THR A 193 61.37 50.64 10.36
CA THR A 193 60.48 51.62 9.72
C THR A 193 59.73 51.06 8.51
N ILE A 194 60.21 49.94 7.94
CA ILE A 194 59.65 49.31 6.74
C ILE A 194 58.59 48.28 7.17
N PRO A 195 57.30 48.45 6.83
CA PRO A 195 56.21 47.55 7.24
C PRO A 195 56.37 46.10 6.77
N GLU A 196 56.89 45.89 5.57
CA GLU A 196 57.11 44.57 4.96
C GLU A 196 58.08 43.75 5.81
N VAL A 197 59.20 44.36 6.21
CA VAL A 197 60.22 43.72 7.05
C VAL A 197 59.65 43.34 8.42
N ARG A 198 58.77 44.18 9.00
CA ARG A 198 58.07 43.85 10.26
C ARG A 198 57.12 42.67 10.10
N ARG A 199 56.34 42.63 9.01
CA ARG A 199 55.40 41.52 8.73
C ARG A 199 56.14 40.20 8.53
N GLU A 200 57.24 40.22 7.79
CA GLU A 200 58.07 39.04 7.57
C GLU A 200 58.68 38.52 8.88
N HIS A 201 59.21 39.42 9.71
CA HIS A 201 59.69 39.08 11.06
C HIS A 201 58.59 38.42 11.91
N ASP A 202 57.39 39.00 11.94
CA ASP A 202 56.26 38.44 12.70
C ASP A 202 55.86 37.06 12.21
N THR A 203 55.73 36.88 10.89
CA THR A 203 55.43 35.58 10.30
C THR A 203 56.52 34.55 10.64
N ASN A 204 57.79 34.94 10.64
CA ASN A 204 58.90 34.05 11.00
C ASN A 204 58.87 33.63 12.47
N GLU A 205 58.65 34.57 13.40
CA GLU A 205 58.54 34.25 14.82
C GLU A 205 57.30 33.39 15.12
N VAL A 206 56.15 33.70 14.51
CA VAL A 206 54.94 32.86 14.61
C VAL A 206 55.22 31.44 14.09
N ASN A 207 55.87 31.30 12.93
CA ASN A 207 56.24 30.00 12.38
C ASN A 207 57.18 29.22 13.28
N LYS A 208 58.15 29.89 13.91
CA LYS A 208 59.09 29.28 14.85
C LYS A 208 58.38 28.75 16.09
N ILE A 209 57.44 29.53 16.64
CA ILE A 209 56.61 29.12 17.78
C ILE A 209 55.72 27.94 17.39
N LEU A 210 55.03 28.01 16.24
CA LEU A 210 54.15 26.94 15.77
C LEU A 210 54.92 25.64 15.52
N LYS A 211 56.08 25.69 14.85
CA LYS A 211 56.92 24.49 14.64
C LYS A 211 57.43 23.88 15.94
N LYS A 212 57.70 24.69 16.96
CA LYS A 212 58.13 24.21 18.28
C LYS A 212 56.97 23.56 19.05
N ALA A 213 55.77 24.14 18.96
CA ALA A 213 54.59 23.61 19.64
C ALA A 213 54.01 22.38 18.93
N LEU A 214 54.03 22.36 17.60
CA LEU A 214 53.44 21.33 16.76
C LEU A 214 54.28 21.17 15.46
N PRO A 215 55.21 20.18 15.41
CA PRO A 215 56.15 20.03 14.30
C PRO A 215 55.50 19.80 12.92
N GLU A 216 54.32 19.17 12.89
CA GLU A 216 53.53 18.91 11.69
C GLU A 216 52.46 19.98 11.42
N SER A 217 52.56 21.17 12.03
CA SER A 217 51.59 22.24 11.82
C SER A 217 51.61 22.78 10.40
N ALA A 218 50.42 23.07 9.87
CA ALA A 218 50.28 23.85 8.65
C ALA A 218 50.78 25.29 8.85
N VAL A 219 51.36 25.88 7.81
CA VAL A 219 51.80 27.28 7.81
C VAL A 219 50.57 28.20 8.01
N PRO A 220 50.65 29.22 8.89
CA PRO A 220 49.56 30.16 9.11
C PRO A 220 49.20 30.85 7.79
N VAL A 221 47.90 30.83 7.46
CA VAL A 221 47.37 31.41 6.22
C VAL A 221 47.54 32.92 6.18
N LYS A 222 47.42 33.58 7.33
CA LYS A 222 47.57 35.03 7.47
C LYS A 222 48.06 35.38 8.87
N THR A 223 49.09 36.20 8.93
CA THR A 223 49.57 36.81 10.19
C THR A 223 49.18 38.28 10.19
N ILE A 224 48.50 38.71 11.25
CA ILE A 224 48.12 40.11 11.43
C ILE A 224 48.61 40.53 12.80
N ARG A 225 49.42 41.60 12.83
CA ARG A 225 49.76 42.27 14.08
C ARG A 225 48.58 43.12 14.52
N LEU A 226 48.11 42.89 15.74
CA LEU A 226 47.14 43.77 16.39
C LEU A 226 47.92 44.91 17.05
N VAL A 227 47.84 46.10 16.45
CA VAL A 227 48.62 47.28 16.92
C VAL A 227 47.85 48.03 18.00
N GLU A 228 48.66 48.60 18.89
CA GLU A 228 48.52 49.34 20.14
C GLU A 228 47.46 50.46 20.29
N SER A 229 46.40 50.54 19.48
CA SER A 229 45.26 51.37 19.87
C SER A 229 44.44 50.79 21.03
N LEU A 230 44.71 49.53 21.41
CA LEU A 230 44.12 48.85 22.58
C LEU A 230 45.14 48.62 23.71
N ILE A 231 46.44 48.84 23.47
CA ILE A 231 47.52 48.43 24.39
C ILE A 231 48.07 49.62 25.19
N THR A 232 47.86 50.86 24.74
CA THR A 232 48.38 52.07 25.41
C THR A 232 47.77 52.35 26.80
N GLU A 233 46.68 51.67 27.19
CA GLU A 233 46.08 51.77 28.54
C GLU A 233 46.58 50.72 29.53
N LEU A 234 47.48 49.83 29.10
CA LEU A 234 47.97 48.75 29.92
C LEU A 234 49.34 49.16 30.48
N LYS A 235 49.34 49.55 31.77
CA LYS A 235 50.51 49.55 32.65
C LYS A 235 50.18 48.92 34.00
N ASP A 236 51.12 48.10 34.49
CA ASP A 236 51.38 47.62 35.86
C ASP A 236 50.30 46.83 36.65
N ASN A 237 49.15 46.45 36.06
CA ASN A 237 48.18 45.52 36.72
C ASN A 237 47.43 44.59 35.74
N GLU A 238 48.06 44.32 34.60
CA GLU A 238 47.37 44.00 33.35
C GLU A 238 46.81 42.59 33.24
N TYR A 239 47.44 41.59 33.86
CA TYR A 239 46.94 40.23 33.74
C TYR A 239 45.59 40.06 34.43
N GLN A 240 45.38 40.70 35.58
CA GLN A 240 44.10 40.64 36.27
C GLN A 240 43.01 41.44 35.55
N ASN A 241 43.36 42.57 34.94
CA ASN A 241 42.40 43.37 34.16
C ASN A 241 42.04 42.69 32.83
N LEU A 242 43.02 42.11 32.13
CA LEU A 242 42.78 41.31 30.92
C LEU A 242 41.97 40.04 31.26
N GLU A 243 42.31 39.35 32.35
CA GLU A 243 41.55 38.19 32.82
C GLU A 243 40.13 38.59 33.24
N HIS A 244 39.94 39.74 33.89
CA HIS A 244 38.64 40.27 34.24
C HIS A 244 37.82 40.61 32.98
N LEU A 245 38.40 41.32 32.02
CA LEU A 245 37.77 41.66 30.75
C LEU A 245 37.39 40.41 29.95
N LEU A 246 38.28 39.41 29.89
CA LEU A 246 37.99 38.10 29.28
C LEU A 246 36.87 37.38 30.03
N ARG A 247 36.87 37.36 31.37
CA ARG A 247 35.79 36.75 32.16
C ARG A 247 34.46 37.46 31.96
N VAL A 248 34.44 38.79 31.84
CA VAL A 248 33.24 39.60 31.57
C VAL A 248 32.74 39.34 30.13
N ALA A 249 33.64 39.32 29.14
CA ALA A 249 33.30 39.00 27.76
C ALA A 249 32.77 37.56 27.60
N VAL A 250 33.40 36.58 28.25
CA VAL A 250 32.94 35.18 28.30
C VAL A 250 31.61 35.06 29.06
N LYS A 251 31.37 35.84 30.12
CA LYS A 251 30.07 35.88 30.81
C LYS A 251 28.98 36.50 29.95
N LYS A 252 29.27 37.57 29.20
CA LYS A 252 28.33 38.18 28.24
C LYS A 252 28.04 37.25 27.05
N ASN A 253 29.05 36.52 26.56
CA ASN A 253 28.92 35.56 25.45
C ASN A 253 28.50 34.14 25.88
N LYS A 254 28.22 33.91 27.18
CA LYS A 254 27.80 32.60 27.70
C LYS A 254 26.37 32.20 27.31
N THR A 255 25.61 33.09 26.70
CA THR A 255 24.36 32.75 26.01
C THR A 255 24.69 32.14 24.66
N LEU A 256 25.04 30.85 24.70
CA LEU A 256 24.80 29.81 23.69
C LEU A 256 25.72 28.62 24.03
N LYS A 257 25.58 28.09 25.26
CA LYS A 257 25.83 26.66 25.47
C LYS A 257 24.69 25.92 24.77
N THR A 258 24.71 25.87 23.45
CA THR A 258 23.97 24.86 22.70
C THR A 258 24.64 23.55 23.06
N LYS A 259 24.09 22.90 24.10
CA LYS A 259 24.22 21.46 24.28
C LYS A 259 23.85 20.90 22.91
N ILE A 260 24.82 20.31 22.20
CA ILE A 260 24.57 19.62 20.95
C ILE A 260 23.53 18.56 21.30
N GLN A 261 22.25 18.88 21.08
CA GLN A 261 21.21 17.88 20.98
C GLN A 261 21.59 17.15 19.71
N ASN A 262 22.04 15.91 19.87
CA ASN A 262 22.22 15.01 18.73
C ASN A 262 21.01 15.19 17.81
N PRO A 263 21.22 15.49 16.51
CA PRO A 263 20.13 15.55 15.57
C PRO A 263 19.37 14.22 15.58
N PRO A 264 18.06 14.22 15.28
CA PRO A 264 17.20 13.06 15.46
C PRO A 264 17.56 11.96 14.45
N GLN A 265 18.55 11.14 14.79
CA GLN A 265 18.71 9.83 14.21
C GLN A 265 17.75 8.90 14.95
N SER A 266 16.54 8.72 14.41
CA SER A 266 15.56 7.69 14.83
C SER A 266 15.62 7.35 16.32
N ASP A 267 15.52 8.36 17.18
CA ASP A 267 15.86 8.24 18.59
C ASP A 267 14.83 7.31 19.28
N TRP A 268 15.25 6.56 20.29
CA TRP A 268 14.34 5.72 21.10
C TRP A 268 13.28 6.56 21.84
N ILE A 269 13.38 7.89 21.77
CA ILE A 269 12.45 8.87 22.34
C ILE A 269 11.23 9.01 21.42
N ASN A 270 10.11 8.39 21.80
CA ASN A 270 8.85 8.50 21.09
C ASN A 270 7.88 9.54 21.73
N LYS A 271 6.73 9.77 21.08
CA LYS A 271 5.69 10.71 21.55
C LYS A 271 5.18 10.37 22.96
N GLU A 272 5.10 9.07 23.29
CA GLU A 272 4.64 8.58 24.59
C GLU A 272 5.61 8.95 25.72
N ILE A 273 6.91 8.69 25.53
CA ILE A 273 7.96 9.06 26.51
C ILE A 273 7.96 10.58 26.73
N THR A 274 7.82 11.35 25.66
CA THR A 274 7.77 12.81 25.74
C THR A 274 6.55 13.29 26.53
N ALA A 275 5.38 12.70 26.29
CA ALA A 275 4.16 13.00 27.04
C ALA A 275 4.28 12.61 28.53
N ALA A 276 4.85 11.44 28.82
CA ALA A 276 5.05 10.95 30.17
C ALA A 276 6.04 11.83 30.96
N ILE A 277 7.13 12.28 30.34
CA ILE A 277 8.06 13.26 30.93
C ILE A 277 7.35 14.59 31.20
N ARG A 278 6.52 15.08 30.27
CA ARG A 278 5.75 16.31 30.47
C ARG A 278 4.80 16.19 31.67
N ARG A 279 4.06 15.08 31.77
CA ARG A 279 3.18 14.78 32.91
C ARG A 279 3.94 14.76 34.23
N LYS A 280 5.10 14.09 34.27
CA LYS A 280 5.98 14.07 35.44
C LYS A 280 6.43 15.47 35.85
N ASN A 281 6.83 16.30 34.89
CA ASN A 281 7.29 17.67 35.16
C ASN A 281 6.15 18.58 35.64
N GLN A 282 4.94 18.41 35.12
CA GLN A 282 3.74 19.10 35.60
C GLN A 282 3.44 18.74 37.06
N LEU A 283 3.41 17.45 37.40
CA LEU A 283 3.21 16.99 38.78
C LEU A 283 4.29 17.50 39.73
N TRP A 284 5.56 17.51 39.29
CA TRP A 284 6.64 18.11 40.06
C TRP A 284 6.41 19.59 40.33
N SER A 285 5.97 20.36 39.33
CA SER A 285 5.68 21.79 39.49
C SER A 285 4.54 22.02 40.48
N ILE A 286 3.49 21.19 40.44
CA ILE A 286 2.36 21.29 41.37
C ILE A 286 2.80 20.94 42.79
N HIS A 287 3.51 19.82 42.97
CA HIS A 287 4.03 19.40 44.27
C HIS A 287 5.03 20.40 44.86
N LYS A 288 5.88 21.01 44.02
CA LYS A 288 6.84 22.04 44.46
C LYS A 288 6.15 23.27 45.06
N ASN A 289 4.96 23.61 44.57
CA ASN A 289 4.16 24.72 45.10
C ASN A 289 3.36 24.30 46.35
N ASN A 290 3.03 23.02 46.49
CA ASN A 290 2.26 22.45 47.60
C ASN A 290 3.01 21.29 48.26
N THR A 291 4.15 21.61 48.90
CA THR A 291 5.11 20.59 49.40
C THR A 291 4.58 19.69 50.50
N HIS A 292 3.49 20.10 51.18
CA HIS A 292 2.92 19.38 52.32
C HIS A 292 1.81 18.40 51.93
N ASP A 293 1.39 18.41 50.66
CA ASP A 293 0.40 17.47 50.16
C ASP A 293 1.06 16.12 49.84
N GLU A 294 0.90 15.15 50.75
CA GLU A 294 1.45 13.80 50.61
C GLU A 294 0.79 13.00 49.47
N ASN A 295 -0.43 13.36 49.03
CA ASN A 295 -1.06 12.70 47.89
C ASN A 295 -0.37 13.11 46.59
N LEU A 296 -0.10 14.42 46.40
CA LEU A 296 0.65 14.92 45.24
C LEU A 296 2.07 14.35 45.16
N LYS A 297 2.72 14.16 46.32
CA LYS A 297 4.03 13.52 46.41
C LYS A 297 3.97 12.05 45.97
N ARG A 298 2.96 11.30 46.41
CA ARG A 298 2.75 9.90 46.02
C ARG A 298 2.48 9.78 44.52
N ASP A 299 1.65 10.65 43.97
CA ASP A 299 1.32 10.66 42.54
C ASP A 299 2.54 11.00 41.68
N PHE A 300 3.33 11.99 42.10
CA PHE A 300 4.59 12.32 41.45
C PHE A 300 5.58 11.15 41.46
N LEU A 301 5.76 10.48 42.61
CA LEU A 301 6.67 9.34 42.71
C LEU A 301 6.21 8.17 41.84
N THR A 302 4.91 7.92 41.76
CA THR A 302 4.32 6.87 40.92
C THR A 302 4.62 7.14 39.45
N VAL A 303 4.29 8.34 38.96
CA VAL A 303 4.56 8.75 37.56
C VAL A 303 6.06 8.81 37.26
N LYS A 304 6.89 9.23 38.23
CA LYS A 304 8.36 9.23 38.08
C LYS A 304 8.89 7.80 37.85
N ASN A 305 8.43 6.83 38.62
CA ASN A 305 8.86 5.44 38.49
C ASN A 305 8.38 4.82 37.18
N GLU A 306 7.13 5.08 36.78
CA GLU A 306 6.57 4.67 35.50
C GLU A 306 7.41 5.20 34.32
N VAL A 307 7.67 6.51 34.29
CA VAL A 307 8.50 7.16 33.26
C VAL A 307 9.90 6.54 33.20
N THR A 308 10.50 6.27 34.37
CA THR A 308 11.85 5.68 34.45
C THR A 308 11.86 4.27 33.82
N SER A 309 10.88 3.44 34.16
CA SER A 309 10.69 2.09 33.59
C SER A 309 10.45 2.15 32.08
N GLN A 310 9.58 3.04 31.62
CA GLN A 310 9.27 3.21 30.21
C GLN A 310 10.51 3.62 29.39
N ILE A 311 11.31 4.56 29.91
CA ILE A 311 12.57 4.98 29.29
C ILE A 311 13.54 3.80 29.20
N GLN A 312 13.74 3.06 30.29
CA GLN A 312 14.67 1.94 30.33
C GLN A 312 14.27 0.83 29.36
N ASN A 313 12.99 0.44 29.34
CA ASN A 313 12.47 -0.60 28.45
C ASN A 313 12.55 -0.20 26.98
N THR A 314 12.31 1.08 26.67
CA THR A 314 12.35 1.55 25.28
C THR A 314 13.79 1.67 24.77
N LYS A 315 14.70 2.18 25.61
CA LYS A 315 16.15 2.16 25.32
C LYS A 315 16.64 0.74 25.06
N SER A 316 16.33 -0.19 25.98
CA SER A 316 16.77 -1.59 25.88
C SER A 316 16.31 -2.23 24.56
N ARG A 317 15.00 -2.10 24.24
CA ARG A 317 14.44 -2.60 22.98
C ARG A 317 15.09 -1.98 21.74
N TYR A 318 15.29 -0.66 21.76
CA TYR A 318 15.90 0.04 20.65
C TYR A 318 17.34 -0.43 20.38
N TYR A 319 18.20 -0.44 21.41
CA TYR A 319 19.59 -0.87 21.26
C TYR A 319 19.70 -2.36 20.95
N HIS A 320 18.85 -3.21 21.52
CA HIS A 320 18.81 -4.63 21.18
C HIS A 320 18.43 -4.86 19.71
N LYS A 321 17.45 -4.10 19.18
CA LYS A 321 17.10 -4.16 17.75
C LYS A 321 18.26 -3.70 16.87
N ALA A 322 18.85 -2.55 17.19
CA ALA A 322 19.99 -1.98 16.46
C ALA A 322 21.18 -2.95 16.43
N PHE A 323 21.49 -3.59 17.56
CA PHE A 323 22.55 -4.58 17.67
C PHE A 323 22.29 -5.82 16.78
N ASN A 324 21.07 -6.33 16.76
CA ASN A 324 20.73 -7.50 15.94
C ASN A 324 20.69 -7.20 14.44
N SER A 325 20.32 -5.97 14.04
CA SER A 325 20.36 -5.55 12.63
C SER A 325 21.78 -5.34 12.08
N CYS A 326 22.79 -5.23 12.94
CA CYS A 326 24.20 -5.09 12.53
C CYS A 326 24.90 -6.43 12.26
N LYS A 327 24.20 -7.58 12.34
CA LYS A 327 24.80 -8.86 11.94
C LYS A 327 24.96 -8.90 10.43
N VAL A 328 26.21 -8.80 9.99
CA VAL A 328 26.64 -8.93 8.59
C VAL A 328 26.15 -10.28 8.05
N PRO A 329 25.54 -10.35 6.85
CA PRO A 329 25.19 -11.62 6.24
C PRO A 329 26.49 -12.41 6.00
N VAL A 330 26.55 -13.61 6.58
CA VAL A 330 27.63 -14.59 6.36
C VAL A 330 27.41 -15.26 5.01
#